data_AF-A0A1J1LPR7-F1
#
_entry.id   AF-A0A1J1LPR7-F1
#
_cell.length_a   1.000
_cell.length_b   1.000
_cell.length_c   1.000
_cell.angle_alpha   90.00
_cell.angle_beta   90.00
_cell.angle_gamma   90.00
#
_symmetry.space_group_name_H-M   'P 1'
#
loop_
_entity.id
_entity.type
_entity.pdbx_description
1 polymer ?
#
loop_
_entity_poly.entity_id
_entity_poly.type
_entity_poly.pdbx_seq_one_letter_code
_entity_poly.pdbx_strand_id
1 'polypeptide(L)' 'MYRKDEQPRTPAEDFKLPFEGKLSEENRWVIMAKVIPWEEFEAEYEEPTSFLKKKLIYPSNFIR' A
#
# COMPACT_ATOMS: atom_id res chain seq x y z
N MET A 1 16.43 2.37 -4.78
CA MET A 1 15.61 2.39 -3.55
C MET A 1 14.36 3.22 -3.84
N TYR A 2 13.26 2.89 -3.19
CA TYR A 2 12.00 3.61 -3.27
C TYR A 2 12.21 5.12 -3.10
N ARG A 3 11.48 5.93 -3.88
CA ARG A 3 11.50 7.39 -3.76
C ARG A 3 10.07 7.80 -3.45
N LYS A 4 9.88 8.39 -2.27
CA LYS A 4 8.59 8.91 -1.86
C LYS A 4 8.30 10.15 -2.69
N ASP A 5 7.16 10.18 -3.36
CA ASP A 5 6.67 11.39 -4.00
C ASP A 5 5.97 12.25 -2.93
N GLU A 6 6.22 13.56 -2.94
CA GLU A 6 5.57 14.51 -2.00
C GLU A 6 4.10 14.78 -2.35
N GLN A 7 3.61 14.19 -3.44
CA GLN A 7 2.24 14.41 -3.89
C GLN A 7 1.24 13.71 -2.94
N PRO A 8 0.13 14.38 -2.58
CA PRO A 8 -0.92 13.74 -1.80
C PRO A 8 -1.47 12.56 -2.59
N ARG A 9 -1.64 11.44 -1.91
CA ARG A 9 -2.21 10.23 -2.52
C ARG A 9 -3.60 10.55 -3.03
N THR A 10 -3.86 10.23 -4.29
CA THR A 10 -5.18 10.32 -4.87
C THR A 10 -6.06 9.21 -4.28
N PRO A 11 -7.22 9.53 -3.69
CA PRO A 11 -8.15 8.51 -3.23
C PRO A 11 -8.67 7.69 -4.43
N ALA A 12 -9.08 6.45 -4.16
CA ALA A 12 -9.52 5.52 -5.22
C ALA A 12 -10.74 6.06 -5.99
N GLU A 13 -11.59 6.86 -5.35
CA GLU A 13 -12.78 7.50 -5.93
C GLU A 13 -12.43 8.56 -6.99
N ASP A 14 -11.28 9.22 -6.82
CA ASP A 14 -10.80 10.29 -7.71
C ASP A 14 -9.92 9.75 -8.83
N PHE A 15 -9.74 8.43 -8.89
CA PHE A 15 -9.00 7.77 -9.95
C PHE A 15 -9.73 7.92 -11.29
N LYS A 16 -9.12 8.69 -12.20
CA LYS A 16 -9.68 8.93 -13.54
C LYS A 16 -9.37 7.76 -14.46
N LEU A 17 -10.42 7.09 -14.90
CA LEU A 17 -10.33 6.05 -15.92
C LEU A 17 -10.23 6.71 -17.31
N PRO A 18 -9.59 6.06 -18.29
CA PRO A 18 -9.50 6.57 -19.67
C PRO A 18 -10.84 6.52 -20.42
N PHE A 19 -11.91 6.08 -19.76
CA PHE A 19 -13.28 6.04 -20.25
C PHE A 19 -14.21 6.69 -19.22
N GLU A 20 -15.46 6.98 -19.60
CA GLU A 20 -16.48 7.68 -18.79
C GLU A 20 -17.04 6.82 -17.63
N GLY A 21 -16.18 6.16 -16.87
CA GLY A 21 -16.54 5.31 -15.74
C GLY A 21 -15.87 5.76 -14.45
N LYS A 22 -16.36 5.21 -13.33
CA LYS A 22 -15.75 5.29 -12.01
C LYS A 22 -15.55 3.89 -11.45
N LEU A 23 -14.62 3.74 -10.52
CA LEU A 23 -14.50 2.50 -9.77
C LEU A 23 -15.74 2.31 -8.88
N SER A 24 -16.29 1.09 -8.87
CA SER A 24 -17.39 0.76 -7.95
C SER A 24 -16.88 0.75 -6.52
N GLU A 25 -17.60 1.41 -5.61
CA GLU A 25 -17.28 1.44 -4.18
C GLU A 25 -17.34 0.04 -3.53
N GLU A 26 -18.12 -0.87 -4.11
CA GLU A 26 -18.26 -2.26 -3.65
C GLU A 26 -17.13 -3.18 -4.15
N ASN A 27 -16.24 -2.66 -5.00
CA ASN A 27 -15.09 -3.42 -5.46
C ASN A 27 -14.16 -3.73 -4.27
N ARG A 28 -13.83 -5.01 -4.07
CA ARG A 28 -12.97 -5.45 -2.95
C ARG A 28 -11.64 -4.69 -2.88
N TRP A 29 -11.05 -4.32 -4.00
CA TRP A 29 -9.81 -3.54 -4.04
C TRP A 29 -10.02 -2.09 -3.59
N VAL A 30 -11.14 -1.46 -3.97
CA VAL A 30 -11.49 -0.11 -3.51
C VAL A 30 -11.74 -0.11 -2.00
N ILE A 31 -12.44 -1.13 -1.50
CA ILE A 31 -12.66 -1.30 -0.05
C ILE A 31 -11.32 -1.50 0.67
N MET A 32 -10.46 -2.41 0.19
CA MET A 32 -9.15 -2.64 0.81
C MET A 32 -8.28 -1.39 0.79
N ALA A 33 -8.29 -0.61 -0.29
CA ALA A 33 -7.51 0.62 -0.39
C ALA A 33 -7.90 1.66 0.68
N LYS A 34 -9.15 1.66 1.15
CA LYS A 34 -9.60 2.53 2.26
C LYS A 34 -9.17 2.05 3.64
N VAL A 35 -9.01 0.73 3.81
CA VAL A 35 -8.77 0.11 5.11
C VAL A 35 -7.28 -0.07 5.39
N ILE A 36 -6.46 -0.27 4.35
CA ILE A 36 -5.02 -0.49 4.50
C ILE A 36 -4.34 0.81 4.98
N PRO A 37 -3.56 0.78 6.09
CA PRO A 37 -2.80 1.92 6.58
C PRO A 37 -1.55 2.15 5.73
N TRP A 38 -1.73 2.67 4.53
CA TRP A 38 -0.67 2.68 3.54
C TRP A 38 0.55 3.53 3.89
N GLU A 39 0.41 4.52 4.78
CA GLU A 39 1.52 5.34 5.26
C GLU A 39 2.53 4.51 6.05
N GLU A 40 2.05 3.60 6.90
CA GLU A 40 2.89 2.70 7.69
C GLU A 40 3.61 1.70 6.79
N PHE A 41 2.89 1.11 5.82
CA PHE A 41 3.47 0.18 4.86
C PHE A 41 4.52 0.85 3.96
N GLU A 42 4.25 2.08 3.52
CA GLU A 42 5.19 2.84 2.70
C GLU A 42 6.45 3.22 3.50
N ALA A 43 6.28 3.69 4.74
CA ALA A 43 7.41 3.99 5.62
C ALA A 43 8.29 2.75 5.87
N GLU A 44 7.67 1.57 6.04
CA GLU A 44 8.41 0.32 6.16
C GLU A 44 9.15 -0.06 4.86
N TYR A 45 8.53 0.19 3.72
CA TYR A 45 9.12 -0.11 2.41
C TYR A 45 10.28 0.84 2.05
N GLU A 46 10.20 2.09 2.49
CA GLU A 46 11.27 3.09 2.39
C GLU A 46 12.54 2.64 3.12
N GLU A 47 12.40 1.92 4.23
CA GLU A 47 13.53 1.42 5.00
C GLU A 47 14.24 0.26 4.27
N PRO A 48 15.49 0.44 3.78
CA PRO A 48 16.17 -0.58 2.97
C PRO A 48 16.51 -1.88 3.73
N THR A 49 16.39 -1.86 5.05
CA THR A 49 16.76 -2.96 5.96
C THR A 49 15.55 -3.52 6.74
N SER A 50 14.34 -3.02 6.51
CA SER A 50 13.13 -3.43 7.25
C SER A 50 12.88 -4.94 7.16
N PHE A 51 13.05 -5.51 5.97
CA PHE A 51 12.91 -6.95 5.74
C PHE A 51 13.95 -7.77 6.52
N LEU A 52 15.19 -7.28 6.66
CA LEU A 52 16.26 -7.95 7.42
C LEU A 52 16.01 -7.86 8.92
N LYS A 53 15.50 -6.74 9.43
CA LYS A 53 15.09 -6.58 10.83
C LYS A 53 13.96 -7.55 11.20
N LYS A 54 12.92 -7.67 10.35
CA LYS A 54 11.80 -8.59 10.58
C LYS A 54 12.24 -10.06 10.63
N LYS A 55 13.19 -10.46 9.77
CA LYS A 55 13.75 -11.83 9.77
C LYS A 55 14.51 -12.18 11.06
N LEU A 56 15.16 -11.19 11.70
CA LEU A 56 15.89 -11.39 12.95
C LEU A 56 14.99 -11.37 14.19
N ILE A 57 13.90 -10.59 14.16
CA ILE A 57 12.99 -10.43 15.31
C ILE A 57 11.87 -11.50 15.31
N TYR A 58 11.42 -11.94 14.13
CA TYR A 58 10.38 -12.97 13.98
C TYR A 58 10.81 -14.07 13.01
N PRO A 59 11.70 -14.99 13.42
CA PRO A 59 12.26 -16.00 12.52
C PRO A 59 11.25 -17.08 12.08
N SER A 60 10.05 -17.17 12.68
CA SER A 60 9.18 -18.35 12.60
C SER A 60 7.86 -18.20 11.82
N ASN A 61 7.60 -17.09 11.13
CA ASN A 61 6.30 -16.86 10.46
C ASN A 61 6.39 -16.74 8.94
N PHE A 62 7.29 -17.49 8.30
CA PHE A 62 7.31 -17.62 6.85
C PHE A 62 7.35 -19.11 6.51
N ILE A 63 6.15 -19.72 6.53
CA ILE A 63 5.65 -20.85 5.73
C ILE A 63 4.42 -21.39 6.47
N ARG A 64 3.25 -21.08 5.92
CA ARG A 64 2.29 -22.12 5.62
C ARG A 64 1.70 -21.84 4.25
#